data_AF-A0A975WC30-F1
#
_entry.id   AF-A0A975WC30-F1
#
_cell.length_a   1.000
_cell.length_b   1.000
_cell.length_c   1.000
_cell.angle_alpha   90.00
_cell.angle_beta   90.00
_cell.angle_gamma   90.00
#
_symmetry.space_group_name_H-M   'P 1'
#
loop_
_entity.id
_entity.type
_entity.pdbx_description
1 polymer ?
#
loop_
_entity_poly.entity_id
_entity_poly.type
_entity_poly.pdbx_seq_one_letter_code
_entity_poly.pdbx_strand_id
1 'polypeptide(L)'
;MFKNLREIGYQIAATNHAEAIVAHDFPEEIAELCGALEDFRISAQDLIASGGGEAGSTQRLRRDLAAKGWHKHNFIQRATIDGIEREAISHEIDHVRRGRNGTIALEIEWNNKDPFFDRDLENFQRLHALSAISFGVVVTRGASLQDGMTDLVIAGLAAEGVDSEDGLAVFDIKERTARQREIVARVMASGLGYRAAFAKAFVADKFGTASTHWDKLQDRVRRGVGNPCPLILIGIGVERVTFDEPARQIDQGWLWPEDEA
;
A
#
# COMPACT_ATOMS: atom_id res chain seq x y z
N MET A 1 5.14 -12.15 -17.39
CA MET A 1 4.76 -10.86 -16.78
C MET A 1 5.13 -10.84 -15.31
N PHE A 2 4.30 -11.32 -14.37
CA PHE A 2 4.59 -11.24 -12.93
C PHE A 2 5.64 -12.23 -12.35
N LYS A 3 6.38 -12.93 -13.21
CA LYS A 3 7.33 -13.95 -12.76
C LYS A 3 8.45 -13.33 -11.91
N ASN A 4 9.06 -12.24 -12.41
CA ASN A 4 10.16 -11.56 -11.72
C ASN A 4 9.70 -10.99 -10.37
N LEU A 5 8.50 -10.38 -10.31
CA LEU A 5 7.92 -9.92 -9.04
C LEU A 5 7.82 -11.05 -8.01
N ARG A 6 7.34 -12.23 -8.40
CA ARG A 6 7.27 -13.40 -7.50
C ARG A 6 8.65 -13.85 -7.03
N GLU A 7 9.65 -13.82 -7.92
CA GLU A 7 11.04 -14.19 -7.59
C GLU A 7 11.69 -13.23 -6.59
N ILE A 8 11.29 -11.95 -6.58
CA ILE A 8 11.77 -10.93 -5.62
C ILE A 8 10.82 -10.72 -4.43
N GLY A 9 9.95 -11.70 -4.14
CA GLY A 9 9.18 -11.77 -2.89
C GLY A 9 7.74 -11.26 -2.96
N TYR A 10 7.25 -10.78 -4.11
CA TYR A 10 5.85 -10.34 -4.21
C TYR A 10 4.87 -11.52 -4.23
N GLN A 11 3.77 -11.36 -3.52
CA GLN A 11 2.59 -12.22 -3.63
C GLN A 11 1.67 -11.67 -4.71
N ILE A 12 1.26 -12.51 -5.66
CA ILE A 12 0.41 -12.09 -6.78
C ILE A 12 -0.78 -13.04 -6.89
N ALA A 13 -1.98 -12.48 -6.87
CA ALA A 13 -3.23 -13.19 -7.11
C ALA A 13 -4.09 -12.42 -8.11
N ALA A 14 -5.01 -13.13 -8.77
CA ALA A 14 -5.89 -12.54 -9.76
C ALA A 14 -7.28 -13.15 -9.72
N THR A 15 -8.30 -12.37 -10.10
CA THR A 15 -9.70 -12.80 -10.21
C THR A 15 -10.23 -12.58 -11.63
N ASN A 16 -11.33 -13.26 -11.98
CA ASN A 16 -12.10 -13.03 -13.22
C ASN A 16 -11.23 -12.92 -14.48
N HIS A 17 -10.24 -13.83 -14.61
CA HIS A 17 -9.30 -13.91 -15.72
C HIS A 17 -8.40 -12.67 -15.93
N ALA A 18 -8.20 -11.83 -14.91
CA ALA A 18 -7.41 -10.61 -15.02
C ALA A 18 -6.00 -10.86 -15.57
N GLU A 19 -5.28 -11.91 -15.17
CA GLU A 19 -3.95 -12.20 -15.74
C GLU A 19 -3.98 -12.39 -17.26
N ALA A 20 -5.04 -13.00 -17.82
CA ALA A 20 -5.18 -13.19 -19.27
C ALA A 20 -5.48 -11.86 -19.98
N ILE A 21 -6.38 -11.04 -19.42
CA ILE A 21 -6.70 -9.70 -19.93
C ILE A 21 -5.41 -8.87 -19.99
N VAL A 22 -4.67 -8.81 -18.88
CA VAL A 22 -3.47 -7.97 -18.78
C VAL A 22 -2.38 -8.46 -19.74
N ALA A 23 -2.16 -9.76 -19.85
CA ALA A 23 -1.10 -10.32 -20.71
C ALA A 23 -1.29 -10.05 -22.20
N HIS A 24 -2.53 -9.88 -22.67
CA HIS A 24 -2.84 -9.68 -24.08
C HIS A 24 -3.17 -8.23 -24.43
N ASP A 25 -3.92 -7.54 -23.58
CA ASP A 25 -4.48 -6.23 -23.90
C ASP A 25 -3.73 -5.06 -23.25
N PHE A 26 -2.93 -5.29 -22.20
CA PHE A 26 -2.25 -4.23 -21.43
C PHE A 26 -0.75 -4.49 -21.17
N PRO A 27 0.05 -4.96 -22.14
CA PRO A 27 1.44 -5.34 -21.91
C PRO A 27 2.36 -4.16 -21.60
N GLU A 28 2.06 -2.95 -22.07
CA GLU A 28 2.88 -1.76 -21.84
C GLU A 28 2.63 -1.21 -20.44
N GLU A 29 1.36 -0.98 -20.10
CA GLU A 29 0.97 -0.42 -18.81
C GLU A 29 1.40 -1.33 -17.66
N ILE A 30 1.25 -2.65 -17.83
CA ILE A 30 1.69 -3.59 -16.79
C ILE A 30 3.21 -3.68 -16.67
N ALA A 31 3.96 -3.46 -17.75
CA ALA A 31 5.41 -3.40 -17.69
C ALA A 31 5.86 -2.16 -16.91
N GLU A 32 5.19 -1.02 -17.09
CA GLU A 32 5.41 0.20 -16.27
C GLU A 32 5.21 -0.08 -14.78
N LEU A 33 4.09 -0.73 -14.41
CA LEU A 33 3.79 -1.10 -13.03
C LEU A 33 4.81 -2.10 -12.47
N CYS A 34 5.13 -3.16 -13.22
CA CYS A 34 6.11 -4.15 -12.79
C CYS A 34 7.47 -3.50 -12.56
N GLY A 35 7.94 -2.65 -13.48
CA GLY A 35 9.20 -1.92 -13.32
C GLY A 35 9.20 -1.04 -12.07
N ALA A 36 8.09 -0.33 -11.79
CA ALA A 36 7.96 0.47 -10.57
C ALA A 36 8.08 -0.38 -9.29
N LEU A 37 7.46 -1.55 -9.27
CA LEU A 37 7.52 -2.48 -8.15
C LEU A 37 8.88 -3.19 -8.02
N GLU A 38 9.56 -3.47 -9.14
CA GLU A 38 10.91 -4.05 -9.14
C GLU A 38 11.95 -3.10 -8.52
N ASP A 39 11.76 -1.79 -8.68
CA ASP A 39 12.62 -0.76 -8.10
C ASP A 39 12.19 -0.36 -6.68
N PHE A 40 10.93 -0.59 -6.30
CA PHE A 40 10.37 -0.21 -5.01
C PHE A 40 11.09 -0.83 -3.81
N ARG A 41 11.66 0.01 -2.93
CA ARG A 41 12.28 -0.39 -1.66
C ARG A 41 11.66 0.35 -0.49
N ILE A 42 11.57 -0.34 0.64
CA ILE A 42 11.16 0.19 1.94
C ILE A 42 12.40 0.23 2.84
N SER A 43 12.77 1.41 3.34
CA SER A 43 13.86 1.55 4.30
C SER A 43 13.39 1.28 5.74
N ALA A 44 14.33 1.04 6.65
CA ALA A 44 14.03 1.00 8.09
C ALA A 44 13.33 2.28 8.57
N GLN A 45 13.73 3.44 8.04
CA GLN A 45 13.09 4.73 8.34
C GLN A 45 11.61 4.72 7.92
N ASP A 46 11.28 4.24 6.72
CA ASP A 46 9.89 4.19 6.25
C ASP A 46 8.99 3.33 7.17
N LEU A 47 9.55 2.25 7.73
CA LEU A 47 8.84 1.36 8.65
C LEU A 47 8.67 1.96 10.05
N ILE A 48 9.76 2.49 10.62
CA ILE A 48 9.84 2.83 12.04
C ILE A 48 9.39 4.28 12.31
N ALA A 49 9.52 5.19 11.34
CA ALA A 49 9.26 6.60 11.57
C ALA A 49 7.88 6.90 12.17
N SER A 50 7.84 7.93 13.03
CA SER A 50 6.63 8.37 13.73
C SER A 50 5.56 8.90 12.78
N GLY A 51 4.29 8.68 13.12
CA GLY A 51 3.14 8.96 12.27
C GLY A 51 2.82 10.44 12.05
N GLY A 52 1.96 10.69 11.05
CA GLY A 52 1.41 12.01 10.72
C GLY A 52 1.08 12.19 9.25
N GLY A 53 1.72 11.41 8.37
CA GLY A 53 1.48 11.42 6.93
C GLY A 53 1.73 10.06 6.29
N GLU A 54 1.56 10.01 4.96
CA GLU A 54 1.84 8.83 4.15
C GLU A 54 3.31 8.39 4.29
N ALA A 55 3.59 7.08 4.33
CA ALA A 55 4.95 6.56 4.43
C ALA A 55 5.81 6.99 3.23
N GLY A 56 7.09 7.29 3.46
CA GLY A 56 8.00 7.75 2.40
C GLY A 56 8.12 6.75 1.25
N SER A 57 8.17 5.46 1.54
CA SER A 57 8.14 4.41 0.52
C SER A 57 6.92 4.53 -0.39
N THR A 58 5.73 4.70 0.18
CA THR A 58 4.48 4.85 -0.57
C THR A 58 4.52 6.09 -1.45
N GLN A 59 4.92 7.24 -0.90
CA GLN A 59 5.10 8.48 -1.67
C GLN A 59 6.04 8.29 -2.87
N ARG A 60 7.18 7.59 -2.68
CA ARG A 60 8.12 7.30 -3.79
C ARG A 60 7.49 6.44 -4.88
N LEU A 61 6.71 5.42 -4.51
CA LEU A 61 6.01 4.57 -5.47
C LEU A 61 4.96 5.36 -6.26
N ARG A 62 4.17 6.20 -5.57
CA ARG A 62 3.18 7.07 -6.23
C ARG A 62 3.82 7.99 -7.24
N ARG A 63 4.94 8.62 -6.91
CA ARG A 63 5.68 9.52 -7.82
C ARG A 63 6.22 8.78 -9.04
N ASP A 64 6.80 7.61 -8.85
CA ASP A 64 7.31 6.80 -9.95
C ASP A 64 6.18 6.37 -10.90
N LEU A 65 5.04 5.95 -10.35
CA LEU A 65 3.84 5.65 -11.14
C LEU A 65 3.32 6.90 -11.87
N ALA A 66 3.20 8.04 -11.19
CA ALA A 66 2.78 9.30 -11.81
C ALA A 66 3.71 9.75 -12.95
N ALA A 67 5.02 9.60 -12.79
CA ALA A 67 5.99 9.86 -13.84
C ALA A 67 5.83 8.93 -15.07
N LYS A 68 5.24 7.75 -14.87
CA LYS A 68 4.89 6.77 -15.92
C LYS A 68 3.45 6.95 -16.45
N GLY A 69 2.77 8.04 -16.11
CA GLY A 69 1.44 8.35 -16.64
C GLY A 69 0.27 7.76 -15.83
N TRP A 70 0.54 7.26 -14.62
CA TRP A 70 -0.49 6.79 -13.69
C TRP A 70 -0.93 7.96 -12.80
N HIS A 71 -1.92 8.70 -13.27
CA HIS A 71 -2.38 9.91 -12.60
C HIS A 71 -3.61 9.65 -11.75
N LYS A 72 -3.74 10.43 -10.68
CA LYS A 72 -4.97 10.52 -9.92
C LYS A 72 -6.14 10.92 -10.84
N HIS A 73 -7.32 10.36 -10.61
CA HIS A 73 -8.48 10.72 -11.40
C HIS A 73 -9.78 10.62 -10.60
N ASN A 74 -10.62 11.65 -10.71
CA ASN A 74 -11.95 11.66 -10.13
C ASN A 74 -13.01 11.21 -11.15
N PHE A 75 -13.54 10.00 -10.98
CA PHE A 75 -14.64 9.49 -11.80
C PHE A 75 -15.97 10.05 -11.30
N ILE A 76 -16.68 10.77 -12.16
CA ILE A 76 -18.00 11.34 -11.85
C ILE A 76 -19.08 10.57 -12.60
N GLN A 77 -19.94 9.87 -11.86
CA GLN A 77 -21.12 9.20 -12.39
C GLN A 77 -22.35 10.09 -12.22
N ARG A 78 -23.04 10.37 -13.34
CA ARG A 78 -24.37 11.01 -13.34
C ARG A 78 -25.39 10.04 -13.92
N ALA A 79 -26.56 9.96 -13.29
CA ALA A 79 -27.65 9.09 -13.74
C ALA A 79 -28.96 9.88 -13.77
N THR A 80 -29.75 9.64 -14.81
CA THR A 80 -31.11 10.17 -14.95
C THR A 80 -32.07 8.99 -15.01
N ILE A 81 -33.06 8.97 -14.12
CA ILE A 81 -34.08 7.92 -14.06
C ILE A 81 -35.43 8.58 -14.30
N ASP A 82 -36.12 8.20 -15.38
CA ASP A 82 -37.41 8.77 -15.79
C ASP A 82 -37.38 10.30 -15.93
N GLY A 83 -36.27 10.85 -16.43
CA GLY A 83 -36.07 12.29 -16.57
C GLY A 83 -35.69 13.02 -15.27
N ILE A 84 -35.65 12.31 -14.14
CA ILE A 84 -35.21 12.87 -12.85
C ILE A 84 -33.72 12.60 -12.69
N GLU A 85 -32.92 13.66 -12.66
CA GLU A 85 -31.50 13.58 -12.35
C GLU A 85 -31.31 13.13 -10.89
N ARG A 86 -30.47 12.12 -10.70
CA ARG A 86 -30.02 11.66 -9.39
C ARG A 86 -28.73 12.39 -9.02
N GLU A 87 -28.48 12.50 -7.72
CA GLU A 87 -27.23 13.08 -7.23
C GLU A 87 -26.02 12.37 -7.83
N ALA A 88 -25.07 13.17 -8.33
CA ALA A 88 -23.86 12.66 -8.94
C ALA A 88 -23.00 11.98 -7.86
N ILE A 89 -22.46 10.81 -8.19
CA ILE A 89 -21.56 10.09 -7.31
C ILE A 89 -20.16 10.24 -7.87
N SER A 90 -19.24 10.80 -7.09
CA SER A 90 -17.83 10.93 -7.45
C SER A 90 -16.96 9.99 -6.63
N HIS A 91 -15.97 9.37 -7.28
CA HIS A 91 -14.94 8.58 -6.62
C HIS A 91 -13.58 8.92 -7.20
N GLU A 92 -12.68 9.32 -6.33
CA GLU A 92 -11.28 9.50 -6.67
C GLU A 92 -10.57 8.15 -6.63
N ILE A 93 -9.76 7.90 -7.66
CA ILE A 93 -8.81 6.79 -7.69
C ILE A 93 -7.41 7.36 -7.79
N ASP A 94 -6.51 6.87 -6.95
CA ASP A 94 -5.19 7.46 -6.79
C ASP A 94 -4.28 7.27 -8.02
N HIS A 95 -4.44 6.17 -8.75
CA HIS A 95 -3.62 5.87 -9.92
C HIS A 95 -4.48 5.29 -11.04
N VAL A 96 -4.63 6.05 -12.11
CA VAL A 96 -5.35 5.63 -13.30
C VAL A 96 -4.43 5.70 -14.50
N ARG A 97 -4.34 4.57 -15.22
CA ARG A 97 -3.60 4.48 -16.48
C ARG A 97 -4.56 4.20 -17.62
N ARG A 98 -4.65 5.14 -18.57
CA ARG A 98 -5.40 4.95 -19.81
C ARG A 98 -4.48 4.39 -20.88
N GLY A 99 -4.78 3.18 -21.32
CA GLY A 99 -4.12 2.48 -22.40
C GLY A 99 -4.93 2.47 -23.68
N ARG A 100 -4.40 1.83 -24.72
CA ARG A 100 -5.11 1.69 -26.00
C ARG A 100 -6.39 0.85 -25.88
N ASN A 101 -6.36 -0.18 -25.04
CA ASN A 101 -7.42 -1.19 -24.93
C ASN A 101 -8.34 -0.97 -23.71
N GLY A 102 -8.19 0.15 -23.01
CA GLY A 102 -9.04 0.52 -21.89
C GLY A 102 -8.29 1.22 -20.77
N THR A 103 -8.88 1.21 -19.58
CA THR A 103 -8.40 1.97 -18.43
C THR A 103 -8.12 1.03 -17.26
N ILE A 104 -6.98 1.22 -16.61
CA ILE A 104 -6.58 0.48 -15.41
C ILE A 104 -6.72 1.43 -14.22
N ALA A 105 -7.35 0.95 -13.15
CA ALA A 105 -7.38 1.63 -11.87
C ALA A 105 -6.50 0.89 -10.86
N LEU A 106 -5.71 1.62 -10.09
CA LEU A 106 -4.81 1.08 -9.09
C LEU A 106 -4.92 1.86 -7.78
N GLU A 107 -5.01 1.11 -6.68
CA GLU A 107 -4.97 1.64 -5.32
C GLU A 107 -3.77 1.06 -4.55
N ILE A 108 -3.07 1.93 -3.82
CA ILE A 108 -1.95 1.55 -2.96
C ILE A 108 -2.38 1.68 -1.50
N GLU A 109 -2.62 0.53 -0.87
CA GLU A 109 -3.14 0.44 0.47
C GLU A 109 -2.02 0.12 1.47
N TRP A 110 -1.50 1.18 2.10
CA TRP A 110 -0.44 1.11 3.11
C TRP A 110 -0.95 1.51 4.50
N ASN A 111 -1.25 0.50 5.32
CA ASN A 111 -1.54 0.67 6.75
C ASN A 111 -2.78 1.55 7.07
N ASN A 112 -3.70 1.66 6.12
CA ASN A 112 -5.00 2.29 6.30
C ASN A 112 -5.92 1.40 7.14
N LYS A 113 -7.09 1.93 7.54
CA LYS A 113 -8.11 1.14 8.25
C LYS A 113 -8.82 0.17 7.32
N ASP A 114 -9.31 -0.92 7.86
CA ASP A 114 -9.99 -1.98 7.10
C ASP A 114 -11.13 -1.58 6.15
N PRO A 115 -11.99 -0.58 6.47
CA PRO A 115 -13.08 -0.20 5.57
C PRO A 115 -12.62 0.38 4.22
N PHE A 116 -11.33 0.70 4.07
CA PHE A 116 -10.78 1.19 2.80
C PHE A 116 -10.83 0.10 1.72
N PHE A 117 -10.43 -1.13 2.01
CA PHE A 117 -10.54 -2.22 1.04
C PHE A 117 -11.98 -2.44 0.54
N ASP A 118 -12.96 -2.38 1.43
CA ASP A 118 -14.37 -2.56 1.03
C ASP A 118 -14.79 -1.44 0.05
N ARG A 119 -14.42 -0.19 0.35
CA ARG A 119 -14.66 0.98 -0.51
C ARG A 119 -13.98 0.84 -1.88
N ASP A 120 -12.70 0.50 -1.90
CA ASP A 120 -11.90 0.47 -3.14
C ASP A 120 -12.38 -0.65 -4.07
N LEU A 121 -12.65 -1.83 -3.50
CA LEU A 121 -13.17 -2.97 -4.25
C LEU A 121 -14.58 -2.69 -4.79
N GLU A 122 -15.48 -2.11 -4.00
CA GLU A 122 -16.80 -1.68 -4.46
C GLU A 122 -16.74 -0.60 -5.54
N ASN A 123 -15.77 0.30 -5.45
CA ASN A 123 -15.51 1.32 -6.47
C ASN A 123 -15.03 0.68 -7.78
N PHE A 124 -14.07 -0.24 -7.73
CA PHE A 124 -13.63 -0.98 -8.91
C PHE A 124 -14.78 -1.76 -9.55
N GLN A 125 -15.62 -2.42 -8.74
CA GLN A 125 -16.82 -3.11 -9.23
C GLN A 125 -17.73 -2.17 -10.02
N ARG A 126 -18.07 -1.01 -9.43
CA ARG A 126 -18.99 -0.05 -10.04
C ARG A 126 -18.42 0.53 -11.32
N LEU A 127 -17.16 0.95 -11.31
CA LEU A 127 -16.51 1.53 -12.48
C LEU A 127 -16.37 0.51 -13.61
N HIS A 128 -16.06 -0.76 -13.28
CA HIS A 128 -16.00 -1.81 -14.28
C HIS A 128 -17.38 -2.10 -14.89
N ALA A 129 -18.44 -2.15 -14.08
CA ALA A 129 -19.81 -2.36 -14.56
C ALA A 129 -20.27 -1.26 -15.53
N LEU A 130 -19.68 -0.05 -15.44
CA LEU A 130 -19.92 1.08 -16.34
C LEU A 130 -18.93 1.15 -17.51
N SER A 131 -18.03 0.16 -17.64
CA SER A 131 -16.92 0.15 -18.60
C SER A 131 -15.97 1.36 -18.47
N ALA A 132 -15.95 2.02 -17.30
CA ALA A 132 -15.03 3.12 -17.01
C ALA A 132 -13.60 2.61 -16.76
N ILE A 133 -13.47 1.37 -16.25
CA ILE A 133 -12.21 0.65 -16.10
C ILE A 133 -12.34 -0.79 -16.65
N SER A 134 -11.23 -1.33 -17.12
CA SER A 134 -11.11 -2.71 -17.61
C SER A 134 -10.83 -3.69 -16.46
N PHE A 135 -9.99 -3.30 -15.50
CA PHE A 135 -9.68 -4.07 -14.30
C PHE A 135 -9.10 -3.16 -13.20
N GLY A 136 -9.16 -3.65 -11.95
CA GLY A 136 -8.57 -3.01 -10.79
C GLY A 136 -7.26 -3.67 -10.35
N VAL A 137 -6.37 -2.89 -9.73
CA VAL A 137 -5.13 -3.37 -9.11
C VAL A 137 -5.09 -2.88 -7.67
N VAL A 138 -4.76 -3.76 -6.73
CA VAL A 138 -4.50 -3.38 -5.33
C VAL A 138 -3.08 -3.77 -4.97
N VAL A 139 -2.29 -2.80 -4.50
CA VAL A 139 -0.97 -3.03 -3.91
C VAL A 139 -1.07 -2.85 -2.40
N THR A 140 -0.66 -3.85 -1.63
CA THR A 140 -0.67 -3.78 -0.16
C THR A 140 0.49 -4.56 0.46
N ARG A 141 0.59 -4.57 1.79
CA ARG A 141 1.57 -5.40 2.50
C ARG A 141 1.24 -6.88 2.33
N GLY A 142 2.20 -7.67 1.84
CA GLY A 142 2.10 -9.12 1.70
C GLY A 142 2.10 -9.83 3.06
N ALA A 143 1.72 -11.10 3.08
CA ALA A 143 1.71 -11.89 4.32
C ALA A 143 3.11 -12.00 4.94
N SER A 144 4.15 -12.23 4.12
CA SER A 144 5.54 -12.32 4.63
C SER A 144 6.02 -11.01 5.27
N LEU A 145 5.68 -9.86 4.68
CA LEU A 145 6.00 -8.54 5.24
C LEU A 145 5.19 -8.27 6.52
N GLN A 146 3.92 -8.67 6.56
CA GLN A 146 3.06 -8.52 7.74
C GLN A 146 3.59 -9.37 8.91
N ASP A 147 3.89 -10.64 8.66
CA ASP A 147 4.36 -11.59 9.67
C ASP A 147 5.77 -11.23 10.16
N GLY A 148 6.64 -10.81 9.25
CA GLY A 148 8.03 -10.43 9.54
C GLY A 148 8.20 -9.05 10.18
N MET A 149 7.13 -8.26 10.34
CA MET A 149 7.23 -6.85 10.74
C MET A 149 7.96 -6.64 12.07
N THR A 150 7.74 -7.53 13.05
CA THR A 150 8.41 -7.41 14.37
C THR A 150 9.92 -7.59 14.23
N ASP A 151 10.35 -8.60 13.48
CA ASP A 151 11.77 -8.89 13.28
C ASP A 151 12.46 -7.81 12.45
N LEU A 152 11.76 -7.26 11.45
CA LEU A 152 12.24 -6.12 10.67
C LEU A 152 12.46 -4.87 11.53
N VAL A 153 11.54 -4.57 12.44
CA VAL A 153 11.72 -3.43 13.37
C VAL A 153 12.89 -3.69 14.32
N ILE A 154 13.06 -4.92 14.83
CA ILE A 154 14.22 -5.28 15.66
C ILE A 154 15.52 -5.08 14.87
N ALA A 155 15.58 -5.57 13.63
CA ALA A 155 16.75 -5.44 12.76
C ALA A 155 17.06 -3.97 12.45
N GLY A 156 16.05 -3.15 12.17
CA GLY A 156 16.22 -1.71 11.95
C GLY A 156 16.76 -0.99 13.17
N LEU A 157 16.23 -1.27 14.36
CA LEU A 157 16.77 -0.73 15.61
C LEU A 157 18.21 -1.22 15.88
N ALA A 158 18.55 -2.44 15.48
CA ALA A 158 19.89 -2.98 15.66
C ALA A 158 20.89 -2.31 14.71
N ALA A 159 20.52 -2.10 13.44
CA ALA A 159 21.34 -1.41 12.45
C ALA A 159 21.73 0.00 12.89
N GLU A 160 20.81 0.72 13.54
CA GLU A 160 21.03 2.07 14.08
C GLU A 160 21.56 2.10 15.53
N GLY A 161 21.88 0.93 16.13
CA GLY A 161 22.40 0.87 17.50
C GLY A 161 21.43 1.32 18.59
N VAL A 162 20.11 1.29 18.34
CA VAL A 162 19.08 1.74 19.27
C VAL A 162 18.77 0.67 20.32
N ASP A 163 19.22 0.92 21.55
CA ASP A 163 19.02 0.04 22.73
C ASP A 163 18.15 0.67 23.83
N SER A 164 17.68 1.90 23.65
CA SER A 164 16.84 2.63 24.60
C SER A 164 15.95 3.66 23.90
N GLU A 165 15.06 4.29 24.66
CA GLU A 165 14.11 5.30 24.14
C GLU A 165 14.81 6.53 23.56
N ASP A 166 15.95 6.95 24.14
CA ASP A 166 16.71 8.11 23.66
C ASP A 166 17.25 7.93 22.24
N GLY A 167 17.49 6.67 21.82
CA GLY A 167 17.97 6.36 20.48
C GLY A 167 16.90 6.44 19.39
N LEU A 168 15.61 6.51 19.74
CA LEU A 168 14.53 6.52 18.76
C LEU A 168 14.45 7.82 17.93
N ALA A 169 15.14 8.87 18.36
CA ALA A 169 15.21 10.14 17.64
C ALA A 169 15.74 9.99 16.21
N VAL A 170 16.57 8.96 15.93
CA VAL A 170 17.06 8.64 14.58
C VAL A 170 15.91 8.30 13.62
N PHE A 171 14.82 7.75 14.14
CA PHE A 171 13.60 7.42 13.39
C PHE A 171 12.54 8.53 13.49
N ASP A 172 12.91 9.78 13.78
CA ASP A 172 11.97 10.89 13.97
C ASP A 172 10.91 10.66 15.07
N ILE A 173 11.12 9.68 15.96
CA ILE A 173 10.27 9.46 17.13
C ILE A 173 10.83 10.29 18.28
N LYS A 174 10.34 11.53 18.40
CA LYS A 174 10.80 12.49 19.43
C LYS A 174 10.22 12.20 20.80
N GLU A 175 8.93 11.86 20.86
CA GLU A 175 8.24 11.55 22.11
C GLU A 175 7.23 10.43 21.90
N ARG A 176 7.11 9.56 22.91
CA ARG A 176 6.05 8.55 22.99
C ARG A 176 5.03 8.93 24.05
N THR A 177 3.81 8.45 23.90
CA THR A 177 2.79 8.62 24.94
C THR A 177 3.13 7.81 26.19
N ALA A 178 2.60 8.22 27.36
CA ALA A 178 2.76 7.45 28.60
C ALA A 178 2.29 5.99 28.43
N ARG A 179 1.17 5.79 27.73
CA ARG A 179 0.63 4.47 27.38
C ARG A 179 1.63 3.63 26.57
N GLN A 180 2.26 4.18 25.54
CA GLN A 180 3.24 3.46 24.72
C GLN A 180 4.47 3.04 25.55
N ARG A 181 4.95 3.93 26.43
CA ARG A 181 6.05 3.61 27.36
C ARG A 181 5.69 2.49 28.33
N GLU A 182 4.49 2.54 28.91
CA GLU A 182 4.00 1.50 29.84
C GLU A 182 3.88 0.13 29.18
N ILE A 183 3.42 0.07 27.93
CA ILE A 183 3.35 -1.19 27.17
C ILE A 183 4.76 -1.77 26.99
N VAL A 184 5.73 -0.97 26.57
CA VAL A 184 7.11 -1.44 26.40
C VAL A 184 7.72 -1.89 27.72
N ALA A 185 7.56 -1.12 28.79
CA ALA A 185 8.05 -1.49 30.12
C ALA A 185 7.47 -2.82 30.62
N ARG A 186 6.16 -3.05 30.38
CA ARG A 186 5.50 -4.32 30.71
C ARG A 186 6.07 -5.49 29.92
N VAL A 187 6.35 -5.30 28.64
CA VAL A 187 6.95 -6.36 27.80
C VAL A 187 8.39 -6.63 28.25
N MET A 188 9.17 -5.61 28.60
CA MET A 188 10.53 -5.79 29.15
C MET A 188 10.53 -6.54 30.48
N ALA A 189 9.52 -6.32 31.33
CA ALA A 189 9.38 -7.07 32.59
C ALA A 189 9.19 -8.58 32.39
N SER A 190 8.86 -9.05 31.18
CA SER A 190 8.82 -10.47 30.83
C SER A 190 10.19 -11.07 30.46
N GLY A 191 11.28 -10.28 30.54
CA GLY A 191 12.65 -10.71 30.28
C GLY A 191 13.17 -10.39 28.85
N LEU A 192 12.40 -9.66 28.05
CA LEU A 192 12.82 -9.23 26.71
C LEU A 192 13.66 -7.96 26.77
N GLY A 193 14.69 -7.88 25.91
CA GLY A 193 15.47 -6.67 25.71
C GLY A 193 14.65 -5.54 25.07
N TYR A 194 15.17 -4.31 25.14
CA TYR A 194 14.47 -3.10 24.69
C TYR A 194 13.97 -3.21 23.24
N ARG A 195 14.83 -3.60 22.28
CA ARG A 195 14.46 -3.71 20.86
C ARG A 195 13.24 -4.61 20.64
N ALA A 196 13.25 -5.80 21.23
CA ALA A 196 12.15 -6.76 21.10
C ALA A 196 10.86 -6.25 21.77
N ALA A 197 10.98 -5.60 22.93
CA ALA A 197 9.85 -5.02 23.64
C ALA A 197 9.23 -3.84 22.88
N PHE A 198 10.07 -2.94 22.36
CA PHE A 198 9.65 -1.84 21.49
C PHE A 198 8.96 -2.37 20.23
N ALA A 199 9.60 -3.26 19.50
CA ALA A 199 9.10 -3.77 18.22
C ALA A 199 7.72 -4.41 18.39
N LYS A 200 7.53 -5.26 19.40
CA LYS A 200 6.22 -5.88 19.68
C LYS A 200 5.13 -4.84 19.94
N ALA A 201 5.41 -3.86 20.79
CA ALA A 201 4.44 -2.80 21.12
C ALA A 201 4.13 -1.93 19.90
N PHE A 202 5.17 -1.53 19.18
CA PHE A 202 5.10 -0.66 18.01
C PHE A 202 4.34 -1.32 16.85
N VAL A 203 4.65 -2.58 16.53
CA VAL A 203 3.97 -3.33 15.46
C VAL A 203 2.51 -3.58 15.79
N ALA A 204 2.19 -3.93 17.04
CA ALA A 204 0.81 -4.11 17.47
C ALA A 204 -0.02 -2.83 17.32
N ASP A 205 0.57 -1.67 17.64
CA ASP A 205 -0.08 -0.35 17.55
C ASP A 205 -0.20 0.13 16.10
N LYS A 206 0.90 0.12 15.35
CA LYS A 206 0.99 0.69 14.00
C LYS A 206 0.46 -0.25 12.93
N PHE A 207 0.84 -1.53 12.97
CA PHE A 207 0.67 -2.51 11.89
C PHE A 207 -0.24 -3.67 12.27
N GLY A 208 -0.99 -3.53 13.36
CA GLY A 208 -1.82 -4.58 13.94
C GLY A 208 -3.03 -4.95 13.08
N THR A 209 -3.88 -5.80 13.64
CA THR A 209 -5.06 -6.40 12.98
C THR A 209 -6.19 -5.41 12.66
N ALA A 210 -6.01 -4.10 12.79
CA ALA A 210 -6.96 -3.08 12.33
C ALA A 210 -6.52 -2.38 11.03
N SER A 211 -5.34 -2.75 10.51
CA SER A 211 -4.73 -2.18 9.32
C SER A 211 -4.82 -3.07 8.09
N THR A 212 -4.80 -2.48 6.89
CA THR A 212 -4.85 -3.17 5.59
C THR A 212 -3.60 -4.04 5.34
N HIS A 213 -3.80 -5.30 4.94
CA HIS A 213 -2.76 -6.27 4.55
C HIS A 213 -3.37 -7.43 3.75
N TRP A 214 -2.50 -8.26 3.17
CA TRP A 214 -2.84 -9.34 2.24
C TRP A 214 -4.00 -10.24 2.69
N ASP A 215 -3.95 -10.79 3.90
CA ASP A 215 -4.95 -11.76 4.35
C ASP A 215 -6.35 -11.14 4.44
N LYS A 216 -6.44 -9.87 4.82
CA LYS A 216 -7.70 -9.12 4.84
C LYS A 216 -8.25 -8.79 3.47
N LEU A 217 -7.37 -8.51 2.51
CA LEU A 217 -7.73 -8.30 1.12
C LEU A 217 -8.25 -9.61 0.52
N GLN A 218 -7.53 -10.71 0.74
CA GLN A 218 -7.89 -12.05 0.30
C GLN A 218 -9.23 -12.50 0.88
N ASP A 219 -9.50 -12.27 2.18
CA ASP A 219 -10.79 -12.61 2.79
C ASP A 219 -11.97 -11.93 2.07
N ARG A 220 -11.85 -10.63 1.80
CA ARG A 220 -12.88 -9.84 1.11
C ARG A 220 -13.11 -10.32 -0.31
N VAL A 221 -12.03 -10.52 -1.07
CA VAL A 221 -12.12 -10.99 -2.44
C VAL A 221 -12.72 -12.41 -2.51
N ARG A 222 -12.34 -13.30 -1.59
CA ARG A 222 -12.96 -14.65 -1.48
C ARG A 222 -14.44 -14.60 -1.14
N ARG A 223 -14.86 -13.62 -0.33
CA ARG A 223 -16.28 -13.34 -0.01
C ARG A 223 -17.02 -12.66 -1.16
N GLY A 224 -16.32 -12.32 -2.25
CA GLY A 224 -16.89 -11.76 -3.47
C GLY A 224 -16.97 -10.24 -3.50
N VAL A 225 -16.36 -9.53 -2.55
CA VAL A 225 -16.28 -8.06 -2.60
C VAL A 225 -15.48 -7.64 -3.82
N GLY A 226 -16.02 -6.72 -4.61
CA GLY A 226 -15.42 -6.26 -5.88
C GLY A 226 -15.82 -7.04 -7.13
N ASN A 227 -16.48 -8.20 -7.00
CA ASN A 227 -16.95 -8.95 -8.17
C ASN A 227 -18.10 -8.23 -8.88
N PRO A 228 -18.18 -8.26 -10.23
CA PRO A 228 -17.41 -9.11 -11.13
C PRO A 228 -16.15 -8.44 -11.71
N CYS A 229 -15.64 -7.35 -11.14
CA CYS A 229 -14.44 -6.69 -11.66
C CYS A 229 -13.24 -7.65 -11.69
N PRO A 230 -12.50 -7.76 -12.81
CA PRO A 230 -11.20 -8.41 -12.82
C PRO A 230 -10.23 -7.65 -11.93
N LEU A 231 -9.54 -8.36 -11.05
CA LEU A 231 -8.61 -7.77 -10.09
C LEU A 231 -7.23 -8.42 -10.21
N ILE A 232 -6.19 -7.61 -10.10
CA ILE A 232 -4.82 -8.06 -9.79
C ILE A 232 -4.49 -7.59 -8.38
N LEU A 233 -4.08 -8.52 -7.51
CA LEU A 233 -3.74 -8.25 -6.13
C LEU A 233 -2.25 -8.47 -5.95
N ILE A 234 -1.56 -7.48 -5.37
CA ILE A 234 -0.10 -7.46 -5.23
C ILE A 234 0.25 -7.24 -3.76
N GLY A 235 0.81 -8.26 -3.12
CA GLY A 235 1.35 -8.21 -1.77
C GLY A 235 2.85 -7.97 -1.78
N ILE A 236 3.31 -6.88 -1.18
CA ILE A 236 4.74 -6.54 -1.02
C ILE A 236 5.39 -7.53 -0.04
N GLY A 237 6.48 -8.19 -0.46
CA GLY A 237 7.24 -9.12 0.36
C GLY A 237 8.25 -8.47 1.32
N VAL A 238 8.73 -9.25 2.29
CA VAL A 238 9.77 -8.85 3.25
C VAL A 238 11.09 -8.48 2.56
N GLU A 239 11.36 -9.08 1.41
CA GLU A 239 12.52 -8.90 0.54
C GLU A 239 12.61 -7.47 -0.03
N ARG A 240 11.52 -6.70 0.07
CA ARG A 240 11.48 -5.30 -0.36
C ARG A 240 11.96 -4.32 0.71
N VAL A 241 12.26 -4.82 1.91
CA VAL A 241 12.79 -4.03 3.01
C VAL A 241 14.31 -4.06 3.01
N THR A 242 14.93 -2.89 3.07
CA THR A 242 16.39 -2.71 3.05
C THR A 242 16.85 -1.92 4.28
N PHE A 243 18.00 -2.29 4.83
CA PHE A 243 18.60 -1.62 6.00
C PHE A 243 19.83 -0.78 5.65
N ASP A 244 20.41 -0.96 4.46
CA ASP A 244 21.68 -0.33 4.06
C ASP A 244 21.51 0.95 3.22
N GLU A 245 20.27 1.29 2.84
CA GLU A 245 19.98 2.49 2.05
C GLU A 245 19.24 3.53 2.91
N PRO A 246 19.77 4.76 3.03
CA PRO A 246 19.02 5.83 3.68
C PRO A 246 17.73 6.09 2.90
N ALA A 247 16.66 6.45 3.61
CA ALA A 247 15.42 6.85 2.95
C ALA A 247 15.71 7.96 1.93
N ARG A 248 15.48 7.68 0.64
CA ARG A 248 15.65 8.69 -0.41
C ARG A 248 14.76 9.87 -0.06
N GLN A 249 15.37 11.04 0.08
CA GLN A 249 14.63 12.26 0.38
C GLN A 249 13.59 12.52 -0.71
N ILE A 250 12.39 12.77 -0.24
CA ILE A 250 11.25 13.07 -1.08
C ILE A 250 11.16 14.58 -1.13
N ASP A 251 11.31 15.17 -2.32
CA ASP A 251 11.22 16.62 -2.48
C ASP A 251 9.85 17.10 -1.98
N GLN A 252 9.82 18.01 -1.00
CA GLN A 252 8.62 18.38 -0.24
C GLN A 252 7.61 19.21 -1.07
N GLY A 253 7.96 19.58 -2.30
CA GLY A 253 7.13 20.39 -3.21
C GLY A 253 6.34 19.62 -4.27
N TRP A 254 6.24 18.29 -4.20
CA TRP A 254 5.52 17.52 -5.23
C TRP A 254 4.00 17.71 -5.12
N LEU A 255 3.44 18.34 -6.15
CA LEU A 255 2.02 18.36 -6.45
C LEU A 255 1.74 17.28 -7.51
N TRP A 256 0.52 16.74 -7.56
CA TRP A 256 0.17 15.93 -8.72
C TRP A 256 0.24 16.81 -9.97
N PRO A 257 0.67 16.29 -11.13
CA PRO A 257 0.70 17.10 -12.36
C PRO A 257 -0.64 17.75 -12.72
N GLU A 258 -1.76 17.23 -12.22
CA GLU A 258 -3.10 17.80 -12.39
C GLU A 258 -3.44 18.92 -11.37
N ASP A 259 -2.68 19.03 -10.27
CA ASP A 259 -2.82 20.08 -9.25
C ASP A 259 -2.03 21.37 -9.61
N GLU A 260 -1.33 21.41 -10.75
CA GLU A 260 -0.59 22.58 -11.26
C GLU A 260 -1.45 23.55 -12.12
N ALA A 261 -2.77 23.34 -12.19
CA ALA A 261 -3.70 24.12 -13.04
C ALA A 261 -4.54 25.15 -12.28
#